data_AF-A0A3E2TEJ3-F1
#
_entry.id   AF-A0A3E2TEJ3-F1
#
_cell.length_a   1.000
_cell.length_b   1.000
_cell.length_c   1.000
_cell.angle_alpha   90.00
_cell.angle_beta   90.00
_cell.angle_gamma   90.00
#
_symmetry.space_group_name_H-M   'P 1'
#
loop_
_entity.id
_entity.type
_entity.pdbx_description
1 polymer ?
#
loop_
_entity_poly.entity_id
_entity_poly.type
_entity_poly.pdbx_seq_one_letter_code
_entity_poly.pdbx_strand_id
1 'polypeptide(L)'
;MPLQKNQVLTLTIERLSNDGSGVAHSPDGEAVFIPGTAPGDVAAIRIVKDCGRYAFGILDAIQTPSPDRIPVDCAVAGPCGGCSLRHLDYAAELRAKGESVTDAFRRIGGLDVPVLPPLPSPEIDRYRNKVQFPVGRDKNGKPCIGFYAGRTHRIVPCPDCKLQPDVLNEIGNTLCDFFAAHNIQPYDEQTGKGLVRHVFLRRGVHSGQIMVCLVCTRAKLPHAEELCRALTAQFADIVTILINVNARNTNVILGSETHILYGPGFIEDTLCGVPVQLGPLSFYQVNTLAAEQLYGIAAEYAQLTPDDLLLDLYCGMGTIGLSMADHCRELIGVEIVPEAIESAKANAARMGDAIAAKSRFFCADAGKAASQLAAEGLHPDVVMLDPPRKGCDEATLSAVVTMSPRRVVYVSCNPSTAARDAKWLEEHGYRAEKVQPVDLFPRTRHVEAIVSLQREI
;
A
#
# COMPACT_ATOMS: atom_id res chain seq x y z
N MET A 1 18.39 -24.50 27.79
CA MET A 1 18.29 -23.46 28.83
C MET A 1 17.34 -22.38 28.33
N PRO A 2 16.37 -21.90 29.12
CA PRO A 2 15.42 -20.89 28.65
C PRO A 2 16.16 -19.63 28.18
N LEU A 3 15.70 -19.04 27.08
CA LEU A 3 16.27 -17.82 26.53
C LEU A 3 16.21 -16.68 27.55
N GLN A 4 17.34 -16.04 27.80
CA GLN A 4 17.41 -14.92 28.76
C GLN A 4 17.53 -13.58 28.05
N LYS A 5 16.85 -12.57 28.58
CA LYS A 5 16.99 -11.19 28.08
C LYS A 5 18.46 -10.75 28.16
N ASN A 6 18.94 -10.14 27.07
CA ASN A 6 20.33 -9.73 26.81
C ASN A 6 21.33 -10.87 26.58
N GLN A 7 20.90 -12.13 26.59
CA GLN A 7 21.73 -13.24 26.13
C GLN A 7 22.08 -13.06 24.65
N VAL A 8 23.34 -13.33 24.30
CA VAL A 8 23.81 -13.31 22.91
C VAL A 8 24.04 -14.75 22.45
N LEU A 9 23.43 -15.10 21.32
CA LEU A 9 23.52 -16.42 20.68
C LEU A 9 24.05 -16.26 19.26
N THR A 10 24.85 -17.22 18.79
CA THR A 10 25.18 -17.32 17.37
C THR A 10 24.13 -18.20 16.71
N LEU A 11 23.31 -17.62 15.83
CA LEU A 11 22.21 -18.31 15.16
C LEU A 11 22.38 -18.23 13.65
N THR A 12 21.90 -19.27 12.96
CA THR A 12 21.78 -19.28 11.50
C THR A 12 20.35 -18.94 11.14
N ILE A 13 20.18 -17.97 10.24
CA ILE A 13 18.86 -17.54 9.79
C ILE A 13 18.38 -18.49 8.69
N GLU A 14 17.20 -19.06 8.85
CA GLU A 14 16.71 -20.12 7.97
C GLU A 14 15.81 -19.57 6.86
N ARG A 15 14.96 -18.59 7.20
CA ARG A 15 13.94 -18.01 6.32
C ARG A 15 13.49 -16.66 6.83
N LEU A 16 12.54 -16.03 6.14
CA LEU A 16 11.84 -14.84 6.63
C LEU A 16 10.43 -15.18 7.12
N SER A 17 9.94 -14.38 8.07
CA SER A 17 8.54 -14.32 8.47
C SER A 17 7.76 -13.31 7.62
N ASN A 18 6.43 -13.35 7.69
CA ASN A 18 5.54 -12.41 6.99
C ASN A 18 5.74 -10.93 7.41
N ASP A 19 6.41 -10.69 8.54
CA ASP A 19 6.79 -9.34 8.99
C ASP A 19 8.18 -8.89 8.49
N GLY A 20 8.85 -9.72 7.67
CA GLY A 20 10.17 -9.46 7.11
C GLY A 20 11.33 -9.71 8.09
N SER A 21 11.07 -10.30 9.24
CA SER A 21 12.11 -10.70 10.19
C SER A 21 12.74 -12.02 9.77
N GLY A 22 14.05 -12.18 9.98
CA GLY A 22 14.66 -13.50 9.89
C GLY A 22 14.14 -14.41 10.99
N VAL A 23 13.98 -15.68 10.66
CA VAL A 23 13.57 -16.74 11.59
C VAL A 23 14.74 -17.70 11.77
N ALA A 24 15.11 -17.94 13.02
CA ALA A 24 16.07 -18.96 13.41
C ALA A 24 15.50 -19.75 14.59
N HIS A 25 16.08 -20.91 14.90
CA HIS A 25 15.76 -21.64 16.12
C HIS A 25 16.91 -21.60 17.11
N SER A 26 16.58 -21.45 18.40
CA SER A 26 17.53 -21.63 19.49
C SER A 26 18.05 -23.08 19.54
N PRO A 27 19.15 -23.37 20.23
CA PRO A 27 19.62 -24.76 20.43
C PRO A 27 18.56 -25.69 21.05
N ASP A 28 17.62 -25.14 21.80
CA ASP A 28 16.51 -25.86 22.42
C ASP A 28 15.23 -25.89 21.54
N GLY A 29 15.29 -25.32 20.32
CA GLY A 29 14.21 -25.38 19.32
C GLY A 29 13.19 -24.25 19.34
N GLU A 30 13.38 -23.20 20.14
CA GLU A 30 12.46 -22.06 20.20
C GLU A 30 12.68 -21.12 19.00
N ALA A 31 11.60 -20.69 18.35
CA ALA A 31 11.71 -19.75 17.24
C ALA A 31 12.14 -18.36 17.71
N VAL A 32 13.12 -17.76 17.06
CA VAL A 32 13.61 -16.40 17.31
C VAL A 32 13.38 -15.56 16.07
N PHE A 33 12.73 -14.40 16.22
CA PHE A 33 12.48 -13.44 15.15
C PHE A 33 13.48 -12.27 15.22
N ILE A 34 14.21 -12.03 14.13
CA ILE A 34 15.32 -11.07 14.08
C ILE A 34 15.18 -10.14 12.86
N PRO A 35 14.68 -8.91 13.04
CA PRO A 35 14.63 -7.92 11.97
C PRO A 35 16.02 -7.58 11.39
N GLY A 36 16.06 -7.28 10.09
CA GLY A 36 17.29 -6.85 9.40
C GLY A 36 18.29 -7.97 9.10
N THR A 37 17.87 -9.23 9.22
CA THR A 37 18.66 -10.42 8.85
C THR A 37 18.14 -11.07 7.57
N ALA A 38 19.01 -11.83 6.90
CA ALA A 38 18.74 -12.52 5.64
C ALA A 38 18.84 -14.05 5.82
N PRO A 39 18.03 -14.87 5.13
CA PRO A 39 18.22 -16.33 5.11
C PRO A 39 19.65 -16.67 4.69
N GLY A 40 20.33 -17.54 5.46
CA GLY A 40 21.73 -17.88 5.28
C GLY A 40 22.73 -17.02 6.08
N ASP A 41 22.30 -15.92 6.72
CA ASP A 41 23.15 -15.20 7.66
C ASP A 41 23.51 -16.10 8.86
N VAL A 42 24.78 -16.10 9.26
CA VAL A 42 25.23 -16.53 10.59
C VAL A 42 25.55 -15.29 11.40
N ALA A 43 24.83 -15.07 12.48
CA ALA A 43 24.85 -13.78 13.19
C ALA A 43 24.85 -13.94 14.72
N ALA A 44 25.52 -13.00 15.38
CA ALA A 44 25.38 -12.78 16.81
C ALA A 44 24.06 -12.05 17.06
N ILE A 45 23.14 -12.71 17.75
CA ILE A 45 21.79 -12.26 18.04
C ILE A 45 21.62 -12.03 19.54
N ARG A 46 21.22 -10.83 19.92
CA ARG A 46 20.89 -10.51 21.31
C ARG A 46 19.39 -10.65 21.55
N ILE A 47 19.00 -11.49 22.49
CA ILE A 47 17.59 -11.68 22.85
C ILE A 47 17.08 -10.45 23.61
N VAL A 48 16.01 -9.83 23.11
CA VAL A 48 15.41 -8.63 23.72
C VAL A 48 14.09 -8.90 24.42
N LYS A 49 13.38 -9.97 24.02
CA LYS A 49 12.11 -10.38 24.62
C LYS A 49 11.91 -11.88 24.43
N ASP A 50 11.67 -12.58 25.53
CA ASP A 50 11.21 -13.97 25.54
C ASP A 50 9.68 -14.00 25.73
N CYS A 51 8.99 -14.81 24.93
CA CYS A 51 7.55 -15.05 24.97
C CYS A 51 7.22 -16.53 25.25
N GLY A 52 8.19 -17.34 25.71
CA GLY A 52 8.03 -18.73 26.10
C GLY A 52 8.10 -19.72 24.94
N ARG A 53 7.23 -19.58 23.93
CA ARG A 53 7.28 -20.44 22.71
C ARG A 53 8.14 -19.86 21.58
N TYR A 54 8.46 -18.58 21.68
CA TYR A 54 9.24 -17.85 20.71
C TYR A 54 9.87 -16.63 21.39
N ALA A 55 10.87 -16.03 20.74
CA ALA A 55 11.55 -14.85 21.23
C ALA A 55 11.77 -13.82 20.11
N PHE A 56 12.07 -12.59 20.50
CA PHE A 56 12.56 -11.54 19.62
C PHE A 56 14.03 -11.26 19.91
N GLY A 57 14.82 -11.22 18.85
CA GLY A 57 16.23 -10.86 18.88
C GLY A 57 16.50 -9.57 18.12
N ILE A 58 17.64 -8.94 18.42
CA ILE A 58 18.23 -7.89 17.60
C ILE A 58 19.58 -8.39 17.07
N LEU A 59 19.89 -7.99 15.84
CA LEU A 59 21.17 -8.26 15.21
C LEU A 59 22.26 -7.42 15.88
N ASP A 60 23.22 -8.07 16.55
CA ASP A 60 24.40 -7.40 17.10
C ASP A 60 25.52 -7.31 16.05
N ALA A 61 25.82 -8.44 15.39
CA ALA A 61 26.83 -8.50 14.34
C ALA A 61 26.58 -9.66 13.37
N ILE A 62 26.84 -9.44 12.08
CA ILE A 62 26.91 -10.51 11.07
C ILE A 62 28.29 -11.14 11.16
N GLN A 63 28.36 -12.45 11.37
CA GLN A 63 29.62 -13.22 11.38
C GLN A 63 29.92 -13.76 9.99
N THR A 64 28.92 -14.36 9.34
CA THR A 64 28.99 -14.79 7.94
C THR A 64 27.74 -14.29 7.22
N PRO A 65 27.88 -13.38 6.24
CA PRO A 65 26.73 -12.87 5.50
C PRO A 65 26.15 -13.95 4.57
N SER A 66 24.83 -13.95 4.42
CA SER A 66 24.14 -14.67 3.36
C SER A 66 24.70 -14.29 1.97
N PRO A 67 24.76 -15.22 1.01
CA PRO A 67 25.08 -14.89 -0.39
C PRO A 67 24.08 -13.90 -1.01
N ASP A 68 22.85 -13.86 -0.50
CA ASP A 68 21.79 -12.98 -0.98
C ASP A 68 21.80 -11.60 -0.30
N ARG A 69 22.73 -11.36 0.63
CA ARG A 69 22.83 -10.08 1.35
C ARG A 69 23.60 -9.06 0.53
N ILE A 70 23.04 -7.87 0.36
CA ILE A 70 23.69 -6.73 -0.30
C ILE A 70 23.99 -5.59 0.70
N PRO A 71 24.99 -4.75 0.42
CA PRO A 71 25.19 -3.50 1.15
C PRO A 71 23.94 -2.61 1.04
N VAL A 72 23.57 -1.96 2.15
CA VAL A 72 22.43 -1.05 2.18
C VAL A 72 22.86 0.35 1.77
N ASP A 73 22.22 0.90 0.76
CA ASP A 73 22.49 2.20 0.12
C ASP A 73 21.67 3.38 0.70
N CYS A 74 20.98 3.15 1.83
CA CYS A 74 20.19 4.16 2.52
C CYS A 74 20.80 4.49 3.89
N ALA A 75 21.20 5.75 4.08
CA ALA A 75 21.90 6.22 5.28
C ALA A 75 21.11 6.07 6.59
N VAL A 76 19.79 5.89 6.51
CA VAL A 76 18.89 5.74 7.66
C VAL A 76 18.25 4.37 7.76
N ALA A 77 18.72 3.39 6.98
CA ALA A 77 18.26 2.02 7.06
C ALA A 77 18.59 1.39 8.42
N GLY A 78 17.67 0.59 8.94
CA GLY A 78 17.69 0.09 10.32
C GLY A 78 16.79 0.94 11.23
N PRO A 79 17.14 2.20 11.56
CA PRO A 79 16.25 3.06 12.34
C PRO A 79 14.93 3.38 11.65
N CYS A 80 14.94 3.66 10.34
CA CYS A 80 13.73 3.97 9.58
C CYS A 80 12.80 2.75 9.47
N GLY A 81 11.51 2.91 9.79
CA GLY A 81 10.52 1.82 9.71
C GLY A 81 10.01 1.51 8.30
N GLY A 82 10.55 2.14 7.25
CA GLY A 82 10.01 2.08 5.89
C GLY A 82 10.43 0.85 5.08
N CYS A 83 11.73 0.56 5.00
CA CYS A 83 12.27 -0.56 4.23
C CYS A 83 12.69 -1.69 5.15
N SER A 84 12.09 -2.87 4.99
CA SER A 84 12.40 -4.05 5.81
C SER A 84 13.33 -5.05 5.12
N LEU A 85 13.47 -4.99 3.79
CA LEU A 85 14.18 -5.99 2.98
C LEU A 85 15.32 -5.40 2.13
N ARG A 86 15.70 -4.13 2.34
CA ARG A 86 16.71 -3.44 1.52
C ARG A 86 18.13 -4.02 1.64
N HIS A 87 18.36 -4.90 2.61
CA HIS A 87 19.60 -5.67 2.77
C HIS A 87 19.64 -6.96 1.96
N LEU A 88 18.59 -7.28 1.20
CA LEU A 88 18.53 -8.43 0.30
C LEU A 88 18.72 -8.00 -1.16
N ASP A 89 19.40 -8.84 -1.93
CA ASP A 89 19.32 -8.76 -3.38
C ASP A 89 17.85 -8.90 -3.81
N TYR A 90 17.52 -8.33 -4.97
CA TYR A 90 16.12 -8.24 -5.36
C TYR A 90 15.50 -9.60 -5.73
N ALA A 91 16.29 -10.54 -6.24
CA ALA A 91 15.80 -11.88 -6.55
C ALA A 91 15.46 -12.64 -5.26
N ALA A 92 16.27 -12.50 -4.21
CA ALA A 92 15.99 -13.05 -2.89
C ALA A 92 14.77 -12.41 -2.23
N GLU A 93 14.58 -11.10 -2.41
CA GLU A 93 13.37 -10.40 -1.97
C GLU A 93 12.11 -11.00 -2.62
N LEU A 94 12.12 -11.20 -3.94
CA LEU A 94 11.01 -11.83 -4.66
C LEU A 94 10.78 -13.27 -4.19
N ARG A 95 11.85 -14.08 -4.05
CA ARG A 95 11.72 -15.45 -3.51
C ARG A 95 11.01 -15.46 -2.15
N ALA A 96 11.46 -14.61 -1.21
CA ALA A 96 10.85 -14.54 0.12
C ALA A 96 9.38 -14.07 0.09
N LYS A 97 9.03 -13.14 -0.80
CA LYS A 97 7.63 -12.72 -1.01
C LYS A 97 6.78 -13.86 -1.57
N GLY A 98 7.30 -14.61 -2.55
CA GLY A 98 6.63 -15.78 -3.13
C GLY A 98 6.43 -16.91 -2.12
N GLU A 99 7.44 -17.20 -1.29
CA GLU A 99 7.35 -18.14 -0.17
C GLU A 99 6.28 -17.71 0.84
N SER A 100 6.22 -16.42 1.18
CA SER A 100 5.18 -15.89 2.08
C SER A 100 3.76 -16.07 1.53
N VAL A 101 3.56 -15.92 0.21
CA VAL A 101 2.26 -16.20 -0.42
C VAL A 101 1.96 -17.70 -0.41
N THR A 102 2.93 -18.52 -0.79
CA THR A 102 2.82 -19.98 -0.80
C THR A 102 2.46 -20.52 0.59
N ASP A 103 3.16 -20.06 1.62
CA ASP A 103 2.88 -20.44 3.01
C ASP A 103 1.50 -19.99 3.47
N ALA A 104 1.01 -18.83 3.03
CA ALA A 104 -0.34 -18.37 3.37
C ALA A 104 -1.41 -19.30 2.78
N PHE A 105 -1.35 -19.60 1.49
CA PHE A 105 -2.33 -20.49 0.84
C PHE A 105 -2.26 -21.92 1.39
N ARG A 106 -1.06 -22.44 1.63
CA ARG A 106 -0.86 -23.79 2.15
C ARG A 106 -1.25 -23.94 3.63
N ARG A 107 -0.80 -23.04 4.50
CA ARG A 107 -0.99 -23.20 5.97
C ARG A 107 -2.28 -22.59 6.49
N ILE A 108 -2.74 -21.49 5.91
CA ILE A 108 -3.97 -20.79 6.35
C ILE A 108 -5.15 -21.26 5.51
N GLY A 109 -5.01 -21.23 4.18
CA GLY A 109 -6.02 -21.72 3.26
C GLY A 109 -6.16 -23.25 3.30
N GLY A 110 -5.10 -23.99 3.62
CA GLY A 110 -5.11 -25.44 3.44
C GLY A 110 -5.25 -25.86 1.98
N LEU A 111 -4.92 -24.95 1.05
CA LEU A 111 -5.12 -25.10 -0.38
C LEU A 111 -3.82 -25.53 -1.04
N ASP A 112 -3.92 -26.47 -2.00
CA ASP A 112 -2.82 -26.86 -2.89
C ASP A 112 -2.97 -26.16 -4.24
N VAL A 113 -3.04 -24.83 -4.19
CA VAL A 113 -3.14 -23.98 -5.38
C VAL A 113 -1.74 -23.63 -5.90
N PRO A 114 -1.49 -23.70 -7.23
CA PRO A 114 -0.25 -23.22 -7.82
C PRO A 114 -0.02 -21.72 -7.54
N VAL A 115 1.03 -21.41 -6.79
CA VAL A 115 1.54 -20.04 -6.65
C VAL A 115 2.63 -19.81 -7.68
N LEU A 116 2.40 -18.88 -8.59
CA LEU A 116 3.33 -18.54 -9.67
C LEU A 116 4.54 -17.74 -9.13
N PRO A 117 5.66 -17.71 -9.86
CA PRO A 117 6.78 -16.84 -9.53
C PRO A 117 6.34 -15.38 -9.39
N PRO A 118 6.74 -14.66 -8.33
CA PRO A 118 6.36 -13.26 -8.15
C PRO A 118 6.81 -12.38 -9.32
N LEU A 119 5.91 -11.52 -9.80
CA LEU A 119 6.26 -10.53 -10.81
C LEU A 119 7.10 -9.41 -10.17
N PRO A 120 8.25 -9.07 -10.76
CA PRO A 120 9.07 -7.95 -10.30
C PRO A 120 8.33 -6.63 -10.54
N SER A 121 8.59 -5.66 -9.67
CA SER A 121 8.18 -4.28 -9.93
C SER A 121 8.95 -3.72 -11.13
N PRO A 122 8.31 -2.90 -11.98
CA PRO A 122 9.02 -2.19 -13.06
C PRO A 122 10.16 -1.31 -12.53
N GLU A 123 9.97 -0.73 -11.35
CA GLU A 123 10.95 0.13 -10.68
C GLU A 123 11.11 -0.30 -9.21
N ILE A 124 12.36 -0.52 -8.79
CA ILE A 124 12.69 -0.97 -7.43
C ILE A 124 12.91 0.22 -6.48
N ASP A 125 13.38 1.34 -7.02
CA ASP A 125 13.61 2.60 -6.33
C ASP A 125 12.81 3.71 -7.01
N ARG A 126 12.59 4.83 -6.32
CA ARG A 126 11.88 6.02 -6.81
C ARG A 126 10.44 5.80 -7.32
N TYR A 127 9.88 4.61 -7.13
CA TYR A 127 8.57 4.22 -7.67
C TYR A 127 7.36 4.89 -7.00
N ARG A 128 7.51 5.44 -5.79
CA ARG A 128 6.36 5.91 -5.01
C ARG A 128 5.82 7.23 -5.54
N ASN A 129 4.53 7.25 -5.85
CA ASN A 129 3.84 8.45 -6.31
C ASN A 129 3.26 9.31 -5.18
N LYS A 130 3.40 8.86 -3.92
CA LYS A 130 2.87 9.55 -2.73
C LYS A 130 3.78 9.38 -1.53
N VAL A 131 3.98 10.47 -0.80
CA VAL A 131 4.69 10.49 0.49
C VAL A 131 3.95 11.33 1.52
N GLN A 132 4.07 10.90 2.78
CA GLN A 132 3.56 11.60 3.94
C GLN A 132 4.72 11.73 4.93
N PHE A 133 5.38 12.87 4.91
CA PHE A 133 6.48 13.17 5.81
C PHE A 133 5.93 13.79 7.09
N PRO A 134 6.07 13.15 8.27
CA PRO A 134 5.95 13.88 9.53
C PRO A 134 7.00 15.00 9.56
N VAL A 135 6.58 16.18 10.01
CA VAL A 135 7.47 17.32 10.21
C VAL A 135 7.83 17.39 11.69
N GLY A 136 9.11 17.32 11.97
CA GLY A 136 9.65 17.37 13.33
C GLY A 136 10.80 18.36 13.44
N ARG A 137 11.64 18.14 14.43
CA ARG A 137 12.91 18.86 14.60
C ARG A 137 14.07 17.87 14.58
N ASP A 138 15.17 18.31 13.99
CA ASP A 138 16.44 17.61 14.09
C ASP A 138 17.09 17.85 15.46
N LYS A 139 18.29 17.28 15.66
CA LYS A 139 19.06 17.42 16.91
C LYS A 139 19.47 18.87 17.22
N ASN A 140 19.46 19.76 16.22
CA ASN A 140 19.81 21.17 16.35
C ASN A 140 18.56 22.06 16.50
N GLY A 141 17.36 21.46 16.55
CA GLY A 141 16.09 22.17 16.67
C GLY A 141 15.53 22.73 15.36
N LYS A 142 16.19 22.49 14.22
CA LYS A 142 15.72 22.93 12.89
C LYS A 142 14.57 22.03 12.41
N PRO A 143 13.52 22.57 11.76
CA PRO A 143 12.50 21.76 11.10
C PRO A 143 13.11 20.73 10.16
N CYS A 144 12.65 19.48 10.24
CA CYS A 144 13.08 18.41 9.35
C CYS A 144 11.90 17.48 8.98
N ILE A 145 12.02 16.84 7.82
CA ILE A 145 11.19 15.72 7.41
C ILE A 145 11.92 14.38 7.57
N GLY A 146 11.14 13.31 7.66
CA GLY A 146 11.68 11.97 7.69
C GLY A 146 10.59 10.92 7.83
N PHE A 147 10.91 9.81 8.47
CA PHE A 147 9.95 8.75 8.76
C PHE A 147 10.03 8.33 10.21
N TYR A 148 8.95 7.80 10.73
CA TYR A 148 8.95 7.23 12.07
C TYR A 148 9.88 6.02 12.15
N ALA A 149 10.66 5.96 13.23
CA ALA A 149 11.42 4.76 13.56
C ALA A 149 10.46 3.60 13.87
N GLY A 150 10.87 2.39 13.50
CA GLY A 150 10.03 1.19 13.63
C GLY A 150 9.33 1.09 14.99
N ARG A 151 8.00 1.00 14.97
CA ARG A 151 7.13 0.88 16.16
C ARG A 151 7.22 2.07 17.16
N THR A 152 7.58 3.26 16.72
CA THR A 152 7.62 4.49 17.54
C THR A 152 7.07 5.70 16.78
N HIS A 153 6.89 6.85 17.44
CA HIS A 153 6.65 8.15 16.78
C HIS A 153 7.93 9.02 16.73
N ARG A 154 9.10 8.43 16.93
CA ARG A 154 10.37 9.15 16.81
C ARG A 154 10.70 9.35 15.34
N ILE A 155 10.77 10.59 14.89
CA ILE A 155 11.15 10.93 13.51
C ILE A 155 12.66 10.66 13.32
N VAL A 156 12.98 9.90 12.27
CA VAL A 156 14.33 9.71 11.75
C VAL A 156 14.47 10.66 10.56
N PRO A 157 15.25 11.75 10.67
CA PRO A 157 15.46 12.68 9.56
C PRO A 157 15.96 11.94 8.33
N CYS A 158 15.27 12.09 7.21
CA CYS A 158 15.56 11.38 5.97
C CYS A 158 15.38 12.35 4.80
N PRO A 159 16.44 13.12 4.45
CA PRO A 159 16.36 14.12 3.39
C PRO A 159 16.30 13.49 1.98
N ASP A 160 16.73 12.24 1.84
CA ASP A 160 16.66 11.48 0.59
C ASP A 160 16.14 10.06 0.86
N CYS A 161 14.85 9.86 0.61
CA CYS A 161 14.26 8.53 0.64
C CYS A 161 14.31 7.89 -0.73
N LYS A 162 15.11 6.82 -0.87
CA LYS A 162 15.30 6.09 -2.13
C LYS A 162 14.04 5.49 -2.75
N LEU A 163 12.95 5.36 -1.99
CA LEU A 163 11.66 4.91 -2.55
C LEU A 163 10.83 6.03 -3.17
N GLN A 164 11.16 7.29 -2.87
CA GLN A 164 10.44 8.48 -3.34
C GLN A 164 11.19 9.13 -4.49
N PRO A 165 10.52 9.61 -5.55
CA PRO A 165 11.12 10.44 -6.60
C PRO A 165 11.93 11.59 -6.00
N ASP A 166 13.07 11.92 -6.62
CA ASP A 166 13.98 12.96 -6.13
C ASP A 166 13.25 14.29 -5.90
N VAL A 167 12.39 14.70 -6.84
CA VAL A 167 11.60 15.93 -6.75
C VAL A 167 10.71 16.01 -5.49
N LEU A 168 10.18 14.88 -5.00
CA LEU A 168 9.36 14.89 -3.77
C LEU A 168 10.21 15.07 -2.51
N ASN A 169 11.43 14.50 -2.51
CA ASN A 169 12.39 14.74 -1.43
C ASN A 169 12.85 16.22 -1.44
N GLU A 170 13.15 16.76 -2.62
CA GLU A 170 13.55 18.16 -2.81
C GLU A 170 12.48 19.14 -2.31
N ILE A 171 11.23 18.97 -2.74
CA ILE A 171 10.11 19.80 -2.27
C ILE A 171 9.97 19.73 -0.75
N GLY A 172 10.08 18.52 -0.17
CA GLY A 172 10.02 18.33 1.27
C GLY A 172 11.13 19.06 2.04
N ASN A 173 12.36 19.03 1.52
CA ASN A 173 13.50 19.75 2.09
C ASN A 173 13.35 21.28 1.95
N THR A 174 12.93 21.77 0.78
CA THR A 174 12.65 23.19 0.54
C THR A 174 11.56 23.72 1.49
N LEU A 175 10.52 22.93 1.77
CA LEU A 175 9.51 23.26 2.75
C LEU A 175 10.09 23.40 4.17
N CYS A 176 10.97 22.49 4.59
CA CYS A 176 11.65 22.62 5.88
C CYS A 176 12.53 23.86 5.99
N ASP A 177 13.25 24.21 4.92
CA ASP A 177 14.05 25.43 4.87
C ASP A 177 13.17 26.68 4.95
N PHE A 178 12.03 26.70 4.25
CA PHE A 178 11.05 27.77 4.37
C PHE A 178 10.48 27.88 5.79
N PHE A 179 10.13 26.76 6.43
CA PHE A 179 9.63 26.78 7.80
C PHE A 179 10.67 27.32 8.79
N ALA A 180 11.95 26.99 8.59
CA ALA A 180 13.03 27.53 9.39
C ALA A 180 13.18 29.05 9.20
N ALA A 181 13.21 29.52 7.94
CA ALA A 181 13.39 30.94 7.60
C ALA A 181 12.26 31.84 8.15
N HIS A 182 11.02 31.34 8.13
CA HIS A 182 9.83 32.08 8.59
C HIS A 182 9.38 31.72 10.01
N ASN A 183 10.19 30.98 10.76
CA ASN A 183 9.88 30.55 12.13
C ASN A 183 8.52 29.84 12.26
N ILE A 184 8.14 29.04 11.26
CA ILE A 184 6.93 28.22 11.26
C ILE A 184 7.21 26.94 12.04
N GLN A 185 6.48 26.74 13.14
CA GLN A 185 6.77 25.67 14.09
C GLN A 185 6.17 24.33 13.65
N PRO A 186 6.95 23.24 13.62
CA PRO A 186 6.42 21.89 13.56
C PRO A 186 5.49 21.59 14.74
N TYR A 187 4.54 20.69 14.54
CA TYR A 187 3.66 20.21 15.60
C TYR A 187 4.39 19.26 16.54
N ASP A 188 4.17 19.44 17.84
CA ASP A 188 4.70 18.61 18.91
C ASP A 188 3.55 17.85 19.57
N GLU A 189 3.56 16.51 19.43
CA GLU A 189 2.50 15.64 19.94
C GLU A 189 2.41 15.63 21.47
N GLN A 190 3.51 15.89 22.18
CA GLN A 190 3.53 15.87 23.65
C GLN A 190 2.90 17.12 24.23
N THR A 191 3.17 18.28 23.64
CA THR A 191 2.67 19.57 24.10
C THR A 191 1.37 19.99 23.42
N GLY A 192 1.03 19.38 22.29
CA GLY A 192 -0.10 19.76 21.45
C GLY A 192 0.07 21.11 20.74
N LYS A 193 1.29 21.66 20.70
CA LYS A 193 1.60 22.98 20.13
C LYS A 193 2.25 22.87 18.76
N GLY A 194 2.26 23.96 18.01
CA GLY A 194 2.84 24.04 16.67
C GLY A 194 1.79 24.08 15.56
N LEU A 195 2.26 24.23 14.31
CA LEU A 195 1.40 24.43 13.14
C LEU A 195 1.44 23.22 12.21
N VAL A 196 2.60 22.90 11.65
CA VAL A 196 2.72 21.90 10.58
C VAL A 196 2.94 20.51 11.18
N ARG A 197 2.00 19.60 10.94
CA ARG A 197 2.09 18.19 11.36
C ARG A 197 2.83 17.34 10.33
N HIS A 198 2.41 17.44 9.07
CA HIS A 198 2.93 16.62 7.99
C HIS A 198 3.02 17.43 6.70
N VAL A 199 3.94 17.01 5.84
CA VAL A 199 3.99 17.37 4.41
C VAL A 199 3.51 16.13 3.64
N PHE A 200 2.34 16.25 3.02
CA PHE A 200 1.79 15.26 2.09
C PHE A 200 2.11 15.70 0.67
N LEU A 201 2.81 14.86 -0.08
CA LEU A 201 3.09 15.12 -1.49
C LEU A 201 2.57 13.97 -2.34
N ARG A 202 2.05 14.30 -3.51
CA ARG A 202 1.62 13.32 -4.50
C ARG A 202 2.04 13.80 -5.89
N ARG A 203 2.51 12.87 -6.72
CA ARG A 203 2.87 13.08 -8.12
C ARG A 203 2.08 12.12 -9.00
N GLY A 204 1.51 12.59 -10.11
CA GLY A 204 0.99 11.72 -11.15
C GLY A 204 2.16 11.10 -11.92
N VAL A 205 2.20 9.78 -12.04
CA VAL A 205 3.37 9.10 -12.64
C VAL A 205 3.45 9.40 -14.12
N HIS A 206 2.31 9.34 -14.82
CA HIS A 206 2.22 9.59 -16.26
C HIS A 206 2.06 11.06 -16.59
N SER A 207 1.28 11.81 -15.79
CA SER A 207 1.07 13.24 -16.04
C SER A 207 2.22 14.14 -15.60
N GLY A 208 3.05 13.69 -14.65
CA GLY A 208 4.07 14.49 -13.99
C GLY A 208 3.55 15.51 -12.97
N GLN A 209 2.24 15.76 -12.91
CA GLN A 209 1.65 16.80 -12.05
C GLN A 209 1.88 16.53 -10.57
N ILE A 210 2.20 17.57 -9.79
CA ILE A 210 2.50 17.48 -8.35
C ILE A 210 1.46 18.26 -7.53
N MET A 211 0.99 17.61 -6.46
CA MET A 211 0.24 18.23 -5.38
C MET A 211 1.12 18.36 -4.14
N VAL A 212 1.13 19.55 -3.57
CA VAL A 212 1.67 19.82 -2.24
C VAL A 212 0.51 20.04 -1.27
N CYS A 213 0.40 19.22 -0.23
CA CYS A 213 -0.60 19.37 0.81
C CYS A 213 0.07 19.47 2.19
N LEU A 214 -0.08 20.63 2.82
CA LEU A 214 0.43 20.88 4.17
C LEU A 214 -0.64 20.51 5.19
N VAL A 215 -0.35 19.53 6.03
CA VAL A 215 -1.25 19.13 7.11
C VAL A 215 -0.96 20.01 8.32
N CYS A 216 -1.88 20.92 8.62
CA CYS A 216 -1.72 21.95 9.65
C CYS A 216 -2.76 21.80 10.77
N THR A 217 -2.46 22.31 11.96
CA THR A 217 -3.43 22.37 13.07
C THR A 217 -4.55 23.39 12.85
N ARG A 218 -4.40 24.28 11.87
CA ARG A 218 -5.36 25.34 11.50
C ARG A 218 -5.19 25.76 10.04
N ALA A 219 -6.22 26.37 9.47
CA ALA A 219 -6.25 26.82 8.07
C ALA A 219 -5.23 27.93 7.74
N LYS A 220 -4.93 28.82 8.70
CA LYS A 220 -4.06 29.98 8.45
C LYS A 220 -2.58 29.60 8.53
N LEU A 221 -1.92 29.55 7.36
CA LEU A 221 -0.47 29.46 7.22
C LEU A 221 0.14 30.86 7.03
N PRO A 222 1.07 31.30 7.91
CA PRO A 222 1.84 32.52 7.68
C PRO A 222 2.64 32.44 6.38
N HIS A 223 2.77 33.55 5.66
CA HIS A 223 3.53 33.63 4.39
C HIS A 223 3.04 32.68 3.28
N ALA A 224 1.75 32.30 3.28
CA ALA A 224 1.20 31.36 2.31
C ALA A 224 1.40 31.77 0.84
N GLU A 225 1.17 33.05 0.50
CA GLU A 225 1.37 33.55 -0.87
C GLU A 225 2.84 33.53 -1.30
N GLU A 226 3.75 33.88 -0.39
CA GLU A 226 5.20 33.84 -0.60
C GLU A 226 5.67 32.40 -0.82
N LEU A 227 5.18 31.46 0.01
CA LEU A 227 5.45 30.04 -0.14
C LEU A 227 4.99 29.51 -1.50
N CYS A 228 3.75 29.84 -1.89
CA CYS A 228 3.20 29.38 -3.17
C CYS A 228 4.04 29.89 -4.35
N ARG A 229 4.44 31.17 -4.35
CA ARG A 229 5.31 31.74 -5.38
C ARG A 229 6.68 31.08 -5.41
N ALA A 230 7.30 30.87 -4.25
CA ALA A 230 8.63 30.24 -4.17
C ALA A 230 8.61 28.81 -4.71
N LEU A 231 7.61 28.01 -4.29
CA LEU A 231 7.49 26.62 -4.73
C LEU A 231 7.18 26.51 -6.23
N THR A 232 6.22 27.28 -6.76
CA THR A 232 5.85 27.18 -8.19
C THR A 232 6.90 27.78 -9.12
N ALA A 233 7.73 28.72 -8.64
CA ALA A 233 8.88 29.21 -9.39
C ALA A 233 10.02 28.18 -9.48
N GLN A 234 10.20 27.38 -8.43
CA GLN A 234 11.27 26.37 -8.37
C GLN A 234 10.84 25.03 -9.00
N PHE A 235 9.58 24.64 -8.84
CA PHE A 235 9.03 23.35 -9.26
C PHE A 235 7.81 23.56 -10.17
N ALA A 236 8.05 23.63 -11.48
CA ALA A 236 7.03 23.92 -12.48
C ALA A 236 5.91 22.87 -12.54
N ASP A 237 6.18 21.63 -12.13
CA ASP A 237 5.21 20.54 -12.12
C ASP A 237 4.17 20.65 -10.99
N ILE A 238 4.35 21.56 -10.02
CA ILE A 238 3.36 21.80 -8.96
C ILE A 238 2.14 22.49 -9.57
N VAL A 239 1.03 21.76 -9.67
CA VAL A 239 -0.24 22.29 -10.17
C VAL A 239 -1.19 22.71 -9.06
N THR A 240 -1.01 22.21 -7.83
CA THR A 240 -1.84 22.62 -6.70
C THR A 240 -1.11 22.59 -5.36
N ILE A 241 -1.43 23.57 -4.51
CA ILE A 241 -0.95 23.69 -3.13
C ILE A 241 -2.15 23.83 -2.21
N LEU A 242 -2.21 23.00 -1.17
CA LEU A 242 -3.33 22.84 -0.27
C LEU A 242 -2.89 22.93 1.19
N ILE A 243 -3.82 23.34 2.05
CA ILE A 243 -3.75 23.10 3.50
C ILE A 243 -4.86 22.12 3.86
N ASN A 244 -4.50 21.02 4.51
CA ASN A 244 -5.45 20.15 5.18
C ASN A 244 -5.41 20.39 6.69
N VAL A 245 -6.57 20.59 7.32
CA VAL A 245 -6.66 20.98 8.72
C VAL A 245 -6.92 19.76 9.60
N ASN A 246 -5.97 19.46 10.49
CA ASN A 246 -6.11 18.45 11.52
C ASN A 246 -5.64 18.97 12.88
N ALA A 247 -6.58 19.46 13.68
CA ALA A 247 -6.34 19.93 15.05
C ALA A 247 -6.41 18.83 16.11
N ARG A 248 -6.79 17.59 15.74
CA ARG A 248 -7.10 16.53 16.69
C ARG A 248 -5.82 15.84 17.17
N ASN A 249 -5.83 15.35 18.41
CA ASN A 249 -4.81 14.43 18.91
C ASN A 249 -5.16 13.01 18.42
N THR A 250 -4.66 12.65 17.25
CA THR A 250 -4.96 11.38 16.57
C THR A 250 -3.81 10.95 15.65
N ASN A 251 -3.76 9.65 15.37
CA ASN A 251 -2.83 9.06 14.42
C ASN A 251 -3.31 9.18 12.97
N VAL A 252 -4.57 9.60 12.74
CA VAL A 252 -5.05 9.93 11.41
C VAL A 252 -4.32 11.18 10.93
N ILE A 253 -3.65 11.10 9.78
CA ILE A 253 -2.82 12.19 9.26
C ILE A 253 -3.70 13.34 8.75
N LEU A 254 -4.59 13.04 7.79
CA LEU A 254 -5.46 14.04 7.17
C LEU A 254 -6.72 14.27 8.01
N GLY A 255 -7.11 15.54 8.18
CA GLY A 255 -8.41 15.93 8.68
C GLY A 255 -9.45 16.09 7.57
N SER A 256 -10.64 16.55 7.94
CA SER A 256 -11.81 16.63 7.07
C SER A 256 -11.92 17.93 6.27
N GLU A 257 -11.14 18.95 6.61
CA GLU A 257 -11.20 20.27 5.98
C GLU A 257 -9.95 20.51 5.14
N THR A 258 -10.14 20.99 3.90
CA THR A 258 -9.05 21.30 2.96
C THR A 258 -9.28 22.68 2.36
N HIS A 259 -8.25 23.52 2.36
CA HIS A 259 -8.23 24.84 1.73
C HIS A 259 -7.22 24.87 0.60
N ILE A 260 -7.65 25.39 -0.54
CA ILE A 260 -6.78 25.58 -1.70
C ILE A 260 -6.03 26.90 -1.53
N LEU A 261 -4.69 26.84 -1.63
CA LEU A 261 -3.84 28.03 -1.70
C LEU A 261 -3.48 28.38 -3.15
N TYR A 262 -3.33 27.36 -4.00
CA TYR A 262 -2.96 27.49 -5.39
C TYR A 262 -3.55 26.34 -6.22
N GLY A 263 -3.98 26.64 -7.44
CA GLY A 263 -4.43 25.64 -8.41
C GLY A 263 -5.84 25.09 -8.17
N PRO A 264 -6.18 23.94 -8.78
CA PRO A 264 -7.55 23.40 -8.79
C PRO A 264 -7.91 22.53 -7.58
N GLY A 265 -6.94 22.19 -6.72
CA GLY A 265 -7.15 21.33 -5.54
C GLY A 265 -7.04 19.83 -5.79
N PHE A 266 -6.74 19.42 -7.02
CA PHE A 266 -6.46 18.04 -7.43
C PHE A 266 -5.31 18.01 -8.43
N ILE A 267 -4.76 16.81 -8.68
CA ILE A 267 -3.93 16.52 -9.85
C ILE A 267 -4.65 15.54 -10.75
N GLU A 268 -4.23 15.48 -12.01
CA GLU A 268 -4.69 14.50 -12.98
C GLU A 268 -3.60 13.44 -13.19
N ASP A 269 -4.00 12.21 -13.44
CA ASP A 269 -3.11 11.12 -13.85
C ASP A 269 -3.91 10.08 -14.63
N THR A 270 -3.27 8.98 -15.02
CA THR A 270 -3.96 7.81 -15.60
C THR A 270 -3.53 6.52 -14.88
N LEU A 271 -4.40 5.52 -14.86
CA LEU A 271 -4.07 4.17 -14.40
C LEU A 271 -4.73 3.16 -15.32
N CYS A 272 -3.94 2.36 -16.05
CA CYS A 272 -4.46 1.43 -17.06
C CYS A 272 -5.38 2.12 -18.09
N GLY A 273 -5.01 3.34 -18.51
CA GLY A 273 -5.82 4.14 -19.45
C GLY A 273 -7.05 4.82 -18.83
N VAL A 274 -7.40 4.54 -17.57
CA VAL A 274 -8.49 5.23 -16.87
C VAL A 274 -7.99 6.61 -16.41
N PRO A 275 -8.58 7.72 -16.87
CA PRO A 275 -8.23 9.05 -16.39
C PRO A 275 -8.72 9.24 -14.96
N VAL A 276 -7.87 9.77 -14.09
CA VAL A 276 -8.19 9.99 -12.67
C VAL A 276 -7.90 11.41 -12.24
N GLN A 277 -8.74 11.94 -11.35
CA GLN A 277 -8.47 13.16 -10.60
C GLN A 277 -8.21 12.81 -9.13
N LEU A 278 -7.07 13.23 -8.61
CA LEU A 278 -6.56 12.84 -7.30
C LEU A 278 -6.53 14.05 -6.37
N GLY A 279 -7.44 14.06 -5.40
CA GLY A 279 -7.42 14.95 -4.23
C GLY A 279 -6.51 14.41 -3.12
N PRO A 280 -6.31 15.15 -2.01
CA PRO A 280 -5.50 14.67 -0.88
C PRO A 280 -6.11 13.44 -0.19
N LEU A 281 -7.44 13.32 -0.18
CA LEU A 281 -8.17 12.22 0.45
C LEU A 281 -8.39 11.01 -0.47
N SER A 282 -8.17 11.16 -1.79
CA SER A 282 -8.39 10.08 -2.75
C SER A 282 -7.40 8.93 -2.52
N PHE A 283 -7.91 7.70 -2.39
CA PHE A 283 -7.08 6.50 -2.44
C PHE A 283 -6.58 6.26 -3.87
N TYR A 284 -5.32 5.85 -4.01
CA TYR A 284 -4.68 5.54 -5.28
C TYR A 284 -3.47 4.66 -4.99
N GLN A 285 -3.22 3.66 -5.84
CA GLN A 285 -2.07 2.77 -5.68
C GLN A 285 -0.78 3.59 -5.72
N VAL A 286 0.13 3.35 -4.77
CA VAL A 286 1.32 4.21 -4.60
C VAL A 286 2.44 3.89 -5.57
N ASN A 287 2.38 2.74 -6.26
CA ASN A 287 3.29 2.32 -7.31
C ASN A 287 2.47 2.13 -8.58
N THR A 288 2.36 3.18 -9.40
CA THR A 288 1.47 3.18 -10.57
C THR A 288 1.86 2.07 -11.55
N LEU A 289 3.14 1.95 -11.89
CA LEU A 289 3.59 0.98 -12.91
C LEU A 289 3.37 -0.47 -12.47
N ALA A 290 3.62 -0.79 -11.19
CA ALA A 290 3.32 -2.13 -10.67
C ALA A 290 1.81 -2.39 -10.53
N ALA A 291 1.01 -1.35 -10.23
CA ALA A 291 -0.44 -1.46 -10.22
C ALA A 291 -1.00 -1.74 -11.63
N GLU A 292 -0.41 -1.17 -12.68
CA GLU A 292 -0.79 -1.47 -14.05
C GLU A 292 -0.53 -2.93 -14.42
N GLN A 293 0.61 -3.48 -13.99
CA GLN A 293 0.86 -4.92 -14.13
C GLN A 293 -0.14 -5.76 -13.34
N LEU A 294 -0.41 -5.41 -12.08
CA LEU A 294 -1.38 -6.09 -11.22
C LEU A 294 -2.77 -6.15 -11.89
N TYR A 295 -3.23 -5.02 -12.42
CA TYR A 295 -4.55 -4.91 -13.06
C TYR A 295 -4.58 -5.61 -14.42
N GLY A 296 -3.48 -5.60 -15.18
CA GLY A 296 -3.33 -6.40 -16.39
C GLY A 296 -3.54 -7.90 -16.10
N ILE A 297 -2.89 -8.44 -15.06
CA ILE A 297 -3.10 -9.84 -14.65
C ILE A 297 -4.54 -10.08 -14.18
N ALA A 298 -5.14 -9.15 -13.44
CA ALA A 298 -6.51 -9.25 -13.01
C ALA A 298 -7.48 -9.34 -14.21
N ALA A 299 -7.24 -8.55 -15.26
CA ALA A 299 -7.98 -8.60 -16.51
C ALA A 299 -7.77 -9.93 -17.27
N GLU A 300 -6.54 -10.43 -17.33
CA GLU A 300 -6.23 -11.74 -17.91
C GLU A 300 -6.94 -12.89 -17.19
N TYR A 301 -7.12 -12.80 -15.86
CA TYR A 301 -7.80 -13.83 -15.08
C TYR A 301 -9.32 -13.74 -15.21
N ALA A 302 -9.85 -12.51 -15.35
CA ALA A 302 -11.26 -12.25 -15.57
C ALA A 302 -11.75 -12.90 -16.88
N GLN A 303 -10.91 -12.88 -17.93
CA GLN A 303 -11.23 -13.40 -19.27
C GLN A 303 -12.60 -12.91 -19.73
N LEU A 304 -12.78 -11.59 -19.70
CA LEU A 304 -14.02 -10.94 -20.11
C LEU A 304 -14.22 -11.07 -21.62
N THR A 305 -15.48 -11.16 -21.98
CA THR A 305 -16.04 -11.17 -23.32
C THR A 305 -17.06 -10.03 -23.41
N PRO A 306 -17.31 -9.49 -24.62
CA PRO A 306 -18.25 -8.37 -24.80
C PRO A 306 -19.68 -8.63 -24.30
N ASP A 307 -20.05 -9.88 -24.03
CA ASP A 307 -21.36 -10.27 -23.49
C ASP A 307 -21.39 -10.36 -21.96
N ASP A 308 -20.26 -10.26 -21.27
CA ASP A 308 -20.20 -10.43 -19.82
C ASP A 308 -20.74 -9.21 -19.06
N LEU A 309 -21.38 -9.48 -17.93
CA LEU A 309 -21.60 -8.52 -16.84
C LEU A 309 -20.47 -8.65 -15.81
N LEU A 310 -19.71 -7.57 -15.62
CA LEU A 310 -18.68 -7.45 -14.59
C LEU A 310 -19.24 -6.76 -13.34
N LEU A 311 -19.12 -7.41 -12.19
CA LEU A 311 -19.36 -6.81 -10.88
C LEU A 311 -18.04 -6.55 -10.15
N ASP A 312 -17.72 -5.29 -9.91
CA ASP A 312 -16.52 -4.81 -9.21
C ASP A 312 -16.89 -4.38 -7.79
N LEU A 313 -16.57 -5.22 -6.80
CA LEU A 313 -16.82 -4.94 -5.39
C LEU A 313 -15.58 -4.32 -4.75
N TYR A 314 -15.79 -3.31 -3.91
CA TYR A 314 -14.73 -2.46 -3.36
C TYR A 314 -14.03 -1.64 -4.45
N CYS A 315 -14.80 -1.16 -5.43
CA CYS A 315 -14.26 -0.62 -6.67
C CYS A 315 -13.46 0.69 -6.49
N GLY A 316 -13.52 1.34 -5.32
CA GLY A 316 -12.88 2.63 -5.08
C GLY A 316 -13.33 3.66 -6.13
N MET A 317 -12.37 4.26 -6.84
CA MET A 317 -12.63 5.20 -7.94
C MET A 317 -12.91 4.51 -9.28
N GLY A 318 -13.27 3.23 -9.26
CA GLY A 318 -13.62 2.41 -10.41
C GLY A 318 -12.43 1.99 -11.27
N THR A 319 -11.19 2.17 -10.83
CA THR A 319 -10.01 2.01 -11.70
C THR A 319 -9.85 0.59 -12.25
N ILE A 320 -10.17 -0.44 -11.46
CA ILE A 320 -10.09 -1.84 -11.91
C ILE A 320 -11.20 -2.09 -12.93
N GLY A 321 -12.47 -1.98 -12.53
CA GLY A 321 -13.61 -2.20 -13.43
C GLY A 321 -13.57 -1.37 -14.72
N LEU A 322 -13.26 -0.08 -14.62
CA LEU A 322 -13.21 0.82 -15.78
C LEU A 322 -12.07 0.47 -16.76
N SER A 323 -10.93 0.00 -16.27
CA SER A 323 -9.83 -0.42 -17.16
C SER A 323 -10.18 -1.64 -18.01
N MET A 324 -11.24 -2.36 -17.66
CA MET A 324 -11.75 -3.51 -18.41
C MET A 324 -13.11 -3.23 -19.06
N ALA A 325 -13.68 -2.03 -18.91
CA ALA A 325 -15.05 -1.76 -19.30
C ALA A 325 -15.30 -1.96 -20.81
N ASP A 326 -14.30 -1.74 -21.67
CA ASP A 326 -14.40 -2.02 -23.11
C ASP A 326 -14.56 -3.51 -23.45
N HIS A 327 -14.21 -4.41 -22.52
CA HIS A 327 -14.24 -5.86 -22.72
C HIS A 327 -15.48 -6.53 -22.16
N CYS A 328 -16.45 -5.79 -21.63
CA CYS A 328 -17.70 -6.32 -21.10
C CYS A 328 -18.93 -5.58 -21.62
N ARG A 329 -20.10 -6.23 -21.54
CA ARG A 329 -21.40 -5.64 -21.87
C ARG A 329 -21.74 -4.53 -20.91
N GLU A 330 -21.48 -4.76 -19.63
CA GLU A 330 -21.88 -3.89 -18.54
C GLU A 330 -20.94 -4.03 -17.34
N LEU A 331 -20.69 -2.91 -16.66
CA LEU A 331 -19.93 -2.82 -15.42
C LEU A 331 -20.84 -2.33 -14.29
N ILE A 332 -20.82 -3.02 -13.16
CA ILE A 332 -21.41 -2.56 -11.90
C ILE A 332 -20.30 -2.43 -10.86
N GLY A 333 -20.08 -1.24 -10.32
CA GLY A 333 -19.14 -0.98 -9.24
C GLY A 333 -19.84 -0.69 -7.91
N VAL A 334 -19.29 -1.21 -6.81
CA VAL A 334 -19.77 -0.94 -5.44
C VAL A 334 -18.63 -0.47 -4.54
N GLU A 335 -18.84 0.66 -3.86
CA GLU A 335 -17.88 1.25 -2.92
C GLU A 335 -18.64 1.95 -1.79
N ILE A 336 -18.09 1.92 -0.56
CA ILE A 336 -18.73 2.52 0.62
C ILE A 336 -18.46 4.01 0.76
N VAL A 337 -17.38 4.51 0.15
CA VAL A 337 -16.97 5.91 0.18
C VAL A 337 -17.68 6.73 -0.92
N PRO A 338 -18.57 7.67 -0.57
CA PRO A 338 -19.32 8.46 -1.56
C PRO A 338 -18.42 9.22 -2.55
N GLU A 339 -17.33 9.82 -2.06
CA GLU A 339 -16.39 10.58 -2.89
C GLU A 339 -15.66 9.71 -3.92
N ALA A 340 -15.45 8.43 -3.60
CA ALA A 340 -14.86 7.47 -4.51
C ALA A 340 -15.84 7.08 -5.62
N ILE A 341 -17.13 6.92 -5.31
CA ILE A 341 -18.20 6.68 -6.29
C ILE A 341 -18.38 7.88 -7.23
N GLU A 342 -18.37 9.10 -6.71
CA GLU A 342 -18.43 10.30 -7.56
C GLU A 342 -17.20 10.38 -8.47
N SER A 343 -16.02 10.00 -7.97
CA SER A 343 -14.81 9.89 -8.78
C SER A 343 -14.96 8.81 -9.86
N ALA A 344 -15.53 7.63 -9.54
CA ALA A 344 -15.75 6.55 -10.50
C ALA A 344 -16.68 6.96 -11.64
N LYS A 345 -17.81 7.61 -11.32
CA LYS A 345 -18.73 8.16 -12.33
C LYS A 345 -18.04 9.21 -13.21
N ALA A 346 -17.27 10.12 -12.61
CA ALA A 346 -16.54 11.14 -13.35
C ALA A 346 -15.46 10.52 -14.26
N ASN A 347 -14.76 9.49 -13.81
CA ASN A 347 -13.77 8.76 -14.61
C ASN A 347 -14.45 8.05 -15.80
N ALA A 348 -15.58 7.37 -15.57
CA ALA A 348 -16.36 6.76 -16.64
C ALA A 348 -16.82 7.79 -17.68
N ALA A 349 -17.29 8.96 -17.25
CA ALA A 349 -17.67 10.05 -18.15
C ALA A 349 -16.48 10.58 -18.96
N ARG A 350 -15.28 10.68 -18.36
CA ARG A 350 -14.05 11.08 -19.07
C ARG A 350 -13.57 10.04 -20.09
N MET A 351 -13.92 8.76 -19.91
CA MET A 351 -13.64 7.70 -20.89
C MET A 351 -14.60 7.73 -22.09
N GLY A 352 -15.71 8.47 -21.98
CA GLY A 352 -16.66 8.71 -23.06
C GLY A 352 -18.05 8.12 -22.82
N ASP A 353 -19.03 8.62 -23.57
CA ASP A 353 -20.45 8.34 -23.37
C ASP A 353 -20.79 6.84 -23.45
N ALA A 354 -20.09 6.09 -24.31
CA ALA A 354 -20.29 4.65 -24.45
C ALA A 354 -19.92 3.87 -23.18
N ILE A 355 -18.80 4.22 -22.53
CA ILE A 355 -18.37 3.61 -21.26
C ILE A 355 -19.30 4.06 -20.13
N ALA A 356 -19.61 5.35 -20.06
CA ALA A 356 -20.49 5.90 -19.03
C ALA A 356 -21.89 5.27 -19.07
N ALA A 357 -22.46 5.04 -20.26
CA ALA A 357 -23.79 4.46 -20.42
C ALA A 357 -23.91 3.01 -19.94
N LYS A 358 -22.82 2.24 -19.95
CA LYS A 358 -22.77 0.84 -19.50
C LYS A 358 -22.11 0.63 -18.14
N SER A 359 -21.75 1.71 -17.44
CA SER A 359 -21.12 1.66 -16.12
C SER A 359 -22.05 2.20 -15.04
N ARG A 360 -22.40 1.37 -14.06
CA ARG A 360 -23.25 1.75 -12.92
C ARG A 360 -22.47 1.67 -11.62
N PHE A 361 -22.57 2.69 -10.77
CA PHE A 361 -21.82 2.76 -9.51
C PHE A 361 -22.76 3.00 -8.33
N PHE A 362 -22.64 2.17 -7.29
CA PHE A 362 -23.48 2.20 -6.10
C PHE A 362 -22.66 2.51 -4.85
N CYS A 363 -23.10 3.54 -4.11
CA CYS A 363 -22.52 3.88 -2.82
C CYS A 363 -23.14 3.02 -1.72
N ALA A 364 -22.47 1.94 -1.35
CA ALA A 364 -22.97 1.00 -0.36
C ALA A 364 -21.84 0.15 0.23
N ASP A 365 -22.09 -0.43 1.41
CA ASP A 365 -21.26 -1.50 1.93
C ASP A 365 -21.32 -2.71 0.99
N ALA A 366 -20.16 -3.28 0.65
CA ALA A 366 -20.07 -4.34 -0.36
C ALA A 366 -20.88 -5.59 0.00
N GLY A 367 -20.90 -6.01 1.27
CA GLY A 367 -21.68 -7.16 1.72
C GLY A 367 -23.18 -6.92 1.61
N LYS A 368 -23.63 -5.74 2.04
CA LYS A 368 -25.04 -5.34 1.91
C LYS A 368 -25.49 -5.22 0.45
N ALA A 369 -24.69 -4.55 -0.37
CA ALA A 369 -24.99 -4.36 -1.79
C ALA A 369 -25.00 -5.69 -2.54
N ALA A 370 -23.99 -6.54 -2.34
CA ALA A 370 -23.93 -7.85 -2.98
C ALA A 370 -25.13 -8.71 -2.57
N SER A 371 -25.51 -8.71 -1.29
CA SER A 371 -26.70 -9.44 -0.82
C SER A 371 -27.99 -8.93 -1.46
N GLN A 372 -28.13 -7.61 -1.60
CA GLN A 372 -29.28 -7.00 -2.27
C GLN A 372 -29.32 -7.34 -3.76
N LEU A 373 -28.21 -7.20 -4.49
CA LEU A 373 -28.11 -7.54 -5.90
C LEU A 373 -28.40 -9.02 -6.15
N ALA A 374 -27.92 -9.91 -5.27
CA ALA A 374 -28.25 -11.32 -5.30
C ALA A 374 -29.76 -11.57 -5.10
N ALA A 375 -30.38 -10.89 -4.14
CA ALA A 375 -31.82 -10.99 -3.88
C ALA A 375 -32.68 -10.43 -5.04
N GLU A 376 -32.15 -9.45 -5.77
CA GLU A 376 -32.74 -8.89 -6.99
C GLU A 376 -32.55 -9.81 -8.23
N GLY A 377 -31.86 -10.94 -8.08
CA GLY A 377 -31.64 -11.93 -9.14
C GLY A 377 -30.51 -11.56 -10.11
N LEU A 378 -29.56 -10.72 -9.69
CA LEU A 378 -28.39 -10.40 -10.50
C LEU A 378 -27.48 -11.63 -10.64
N HIS A 379 -27.10 -11.95 -11.87
CA HIS A 379 -26.14 -13.00 -12.19
C HIS A 379 -24.99 -12.41 -13.02
N PRO A 380 -23.97 -11.78 -12.38
CA PRO A 380 -22.76 -11.36 -13.07
C PRO A 380 -22.00 -12.58 -13.58
N ASP A 381 -21.36 -12.44 -14.73
CA ASP A 381 -20.51 -13.49 -15.30
C ASP A 381 -19.16 -13.53 -14.59
N VAL A 382 -18.64 -12.36 -14.22
CA VAL A 382 -17.37 -12.21 -13.50
C VAL A 382 -17.54 -11.26 -12.31
N VAL A 383 -16.96 -11.65 -11.17
CA VAL A 383 -16.84 -10.77 -10.00
C VAL A 383 -15.37 -10.44 -9.76
N MET A 384 -15.08 -9.15 -9.60
CA MET A 384 -13.81 -8.64 -9.11
C MET A 384 -13.94 -8.29 -7.62
N LEU A 385 -12.95 -8.70 -6.82
CA LEU A 385 -12.85 -8.39 -5.40
C LEU A 385 -11.50 -7.71 -5.13
N ASP A 386 -11.50 -6.48 -4.62
CA ASP A 386 -10.30 -5.79 -4.08
C ASP A 386 -10.54 -5.31 -2.63
N PRO A 387 -10.75 -6.23 -1.67
CA PRO A 387 -11.13 -5.86 -0.32
C PRO A 387 -9.98 -5.20 0.47
N PRO A 388 -10.29 -4.49 1.56
CA PRO A 388 -9.29 -4.01 2.50
C PRO A 388 -8.48 -5.17 3.13
N ARG A 389 -7.41 -4.85 3.86
CA ARG A 389 -6.49 -5.84 4.49
C ARG A 389 -7.13 -6.95 5.35
N LYS A 390 -8.38 -6.76 5.78
CA LYS A 390 -9.16 -7.75 6.55
C LYS A 390 -9.81 -8.85 5.69
N GLY A 391 -9.75 -8.71 4.36
CA GLY A 391 -10.46 -9.55 3.39
C GLY A 391 -11.95 -9.22 3.28
N CYS A 392 -12.67 -10.08 2.57
CA CYS A 392 -14.13 -10.06 2.49
C CYS A 392 -14.76 -10.49 3.82
N ASP A 393 -15.96 -9.99 4.08
CA ASP A 393 -16.81 -10.61 5.08
C ASP A 393 -17.64 -11.76 4.46
N GLU A 394 -18.19 -12.60 5.33
CA GLU A 394 -18.95 -13.78 4.92
C GLU A 394 -20.23 -13.42 4.13
N ALA A 395 -20.83 -12.26 4.39
CA ALA A 395 -22.00 -11.79 3.65
C ALA A 395 -21.64 -11.48 2.18
N THR A 396 -20.50 -10.83 1.94
CA THR A 396 -19.96 -10.63 0.59
C THR A 396 -19.72 -11.97 -0.10
N LEU A 397 -19.00 -12.90 0.54
CA LEU A 397 -18.67 -14.19 -0.08
C LEU A 397 -19.93 -15.03 -0.38
N SER A 398 -20.89 -15.06 0.54
CA SER A 398 -22.18 -15.76 0.37
C SER A 398 -23.00 -15.18 -0.78
N ALA A 399 -23.03 -13.85 -0.90
CA ALA A 399 -23.69 -13.19 -2.02
C ALA A 399 -23.02 -13.53 -3.36
N VAL A 400 -21.69 -13.55 -3.42
CA VAL A 400 -20.94 -13.97 -4.61
C VAL A 400 -21.30 -15.40 -5.02
N VAL A 401 -21.32 -16.34 -4.07
CA VAL A 401 -21.73 -17.73 -4.34
C VAL A 401 -23.18 -17.79 -4.85
N THR A 402 -24.10 -17.05 -4.22
CA THR A 402 -25.53 -16.99 -4.61
C THR A 402 -25.72 -16.46 -6.03
N MET A 403 -24.96 -15.43 -6.41
CA MET A 403 -24.93 -14.87 -7.75
C MET A 403 -24.30 -15.83 -8.78
N SER A 404 -23.44 -16.73 -8.31
CA SER A 404 -22.83 -17.83 -9.06
C SER A 404 -22.09 -17.45 -10.36
N PRO A 405 -21.24 -16.40 -10.36
CA PRO A 405 -20.41 -16.06 -11.52
C PRO A 405 -19.54 -17.25 -11.97
N ARG A 406 -19.24 -17.32 -13.26
CA ARG A 406 -18.30 -18.33 -13.77
C ARG A 406 -16.89 -18.13 -13.21
N ARG A 407 -16.53 -16.89 -12.85
CA ARG A 407 -15.21 -16.53 -12.31
C ARG A 407 -15.27 -15.47 -11.23
N VAL A 408 -14.37 -15.63 -10.27
CA VAL A 408 -14.05 -14.61 -9.27
C VAL A 408 -12.56 -14.30 -9.39
N VAL A 409 -12.22 -13.03 -9.58
CA VAL A 409 -10.84 -12.55 -9.51
C VAL A 409 -10.68 -11.79 -8.22
N TYR A 410 -9.75 -12.25 -7.38
CA TYR A 410 -9.50 -11.65 -6.06
C TYR A 410 -8.13 -10.98 -6.05
N VAL A 411 -8.10 -9.66 -5.96
CA VAL A 411 -6.90 -8.85 -5.75
C VAL A 411 -6.72 -8.59 -4.26
N SER A 412 -5.51 -8.79 -3.74
CA SER A 412 -5.28 -8.65 -2.30
C SER A 412 -3.91 -8.16 -1.89
N CYS A 413 -3.91 -7.17 -1.01
CA CYS A 413 -2.73 -6.67 -0.30
C CYS A 413 -2.35 -7.51 0.94
N ASN A 414 -3.09 -8.59 1.21
CA ASN A 414 -2.85 -9.49 2.33
C ASN A 414 -3.12 -10.96 1.94
N PRO A 415 -2.06 -11.70 1.55
CA PRO A 415 -2.18 -13.10 1.15
C PRO A 415 -2.85 -14.01 2.20
N SER A 416 -2.71 -13.71 3.49
CA SER A 416 -3.31 -14.50 4.57
C SER A 416 -4.84 -14.44 4.58
N THR A 417 -5.43 -13.26 4.36
CA THR A 417 -6.90 -13.14 4.27
C THR A 417 -7.42 -13.60 2.93
N ALA A 418 -6.67 -13.40 1.84
CA ALA A 418 -7.02 -13.98 0.54
C ALA A 418 -7.06 -15.50 0.58
N ALA A 419 -6.09 -16.15 1.24
CA ALA A 419 -6.07 -17.61 1.42
C ALA A 419 -7.27 -18.12 2.23
N ARG A 420 -7.65 -17.40 3.30
CA ARG A 420 -8.86 -17.71 4.09
C ARG A 420 -10.12 -17.62 3.25
N ASP A 421 -10.27 -16.54 2.48
CA ASP A 421 -11.47 -16.29 1.68
C ASP A 421 -11.55 -17.25 0.48
N ALA A 422 -10.42 -17.55 -0.16
CA ALA A 422 -10.33 -18.54 -1.23
C ALA A 422 -10.73 -19.93 -0.73
N LYS A 423 -10.27 -20.34 0.47
CA LYS A 423 -10.70 -21.60 1.10
C LYS A 423 -12.22 -21.63 1.29
N TRP A 424 -12.78 -20.56 1.82
CA TRP A 424 -14.22 -20.46 2.02
C TRP A 424 -14.97 -20.60 0.68
N LEU A 425 -14.49 -19.94 -0.39
CA LEU A 425 -15.08 -20.07 -1.73
C LEU A 425 -14.96 -21.50 -2.28
N GLU A 426 -13.84 -22.20 -2.04
CA GLU A 426 -13.70 -23.61 -2.45
C GLU A 426 -14.70 -24.53 -1.76
N GLU A 427 -14.95 -24.32 -0.47
CA GLU A 427 -15.97 -25.05 0.28
C GLU A 427 -17.41 -24.79 -0.24
N HIS A 428 -17.59 -23.80 -1.12
CA HIS A 428 -18.87 -23.37 -1.68
C HIS A 428 -18.92 -23.42 -3.21
N GLY A 429 -18.17 -24.33 -3.83
CA GLY A 429 -18.30 -24.67 -5.25
C GLY A 429 -17.46 -23.82 -6.21
N TYR A 430 -16.36 -23.24 -5.71
CA TYR A 430 -15.30 -22.67 -6.54
C TYR A 430 -14.02 -23.49 -6.43
N ARG A 431 -13.05 -23.18 -7.27
CA ARG A 431 -11.71 -23.73 -7.22
C ARG A 431 -10.71 -22.62 -7.48
N ALA A 432 -9.74 -22.46 -6.59
CA ALA A 432 -8.61 -21.57 -6.81
C ALA A 432 -7.68 -22.23 -7.85
N GLU A 433 -7.59 -21.67 -9.04
CA GLU A 433 -6.80 -22.24 -10.14
C GLU A 433 -5.32 -21.92 -10.02
N LYS A 434 -5.02 -20.67 -9.62
CA LYS A 434 -3.66 -20.14 -9.52
C LYS A 434 -3.62 -18.82 -8.76
N VAL A 435 -2.46 -18.52 -8.19
CA VAL A 435 -2.17 -17.25 -7.51
C VAL A 435 -0.95 -16.60 -8.15
N GLN A 436 -1.04 -15.32 -8.50
CA GLN A 436 0.08 -14.52 -9.00
C GLN A 436 0.47 -13.46 -7.96
N PRO A 437 1.61 -13.60 -7.28
CA PRO A 437 2.19 -12.53 -6.48
C PRO A 437 2.73 -11.41 -7.38
N VAL A 438 2.56 -10.16 -6.97
CA VAL A 438 3.12 -8.97 -7.65
C VAL A 438 3.80 -8.08 -6.63
N ASP A 439 5.02 -7.66 -6.94
CA ASP A 439 5.75 -6.75 -6.08
C ASP A 439 5.38 -5.28 -6.31
N LEU A 440 4.29 -4.83 -5.65
CA LEU A 440 3.93 -3.41 -5.61
C LEU A 440 4.83 -2.58 -4.68
N PHE A 441 5.53 -3.22 -3.74
CA PHE A 441 6.29 -2.53 -2.71
C PHE A 441 7.71 -3.09 -2.54
N PRO A 442 8.59 -2.89 -3.54
CA PRO A 442 9.99 -3.24 -3.44
C PRO A 442 10.66 -2.69 -2.18
N ARG A 443 11.64 -3.43 -1.64
CA ARG A 443 12.40 -3.17 -0.41
C ARG A 443 11.58 -3.24 0.88
N THR A 444 10.29 -3.57 0.78
CA THR A 444 9.40 -3.80 1.91
C THR A 444 8.92 -5.24 1.94
N ARG A 445 8.35 -5.67 3.06
CA ARG A 445 7.74 -7.00 3.23
C ARG A 445 6.39 -7.19 2.52
N HIS A 446 5.79 -6.13 1.99
CA HIS A 446 4.46 -6.20 1.42
C HIS A 446 4.50 -6.82 0.03
N VAL A 447 3.50 -7.64 -0.27
CA VAL A 447 3.30 -8.30 -1.56
C VAL A 447 1.80 -8.29 -1.83
N GLU A 448 1.43 -7.95 -3.06
CA GLU A 448 0.07 -8.08 -3.57
C GLU A 448 -0.08 -9.45 -4.22
N ALA A 449 -1.29 -9.99 -4.26
CA ALA A 449 -1.58 -11.25 -4.94
C ALA A 449 -2.92 -11.18 -5.68
N ILE A 450 -2.96 -11.76 -6.88
CA ILE A 450 -4.20 -12.02 -7.62
C ILE A 450 -4.51 -13.52 -7.56
N VAL A 451 -5.72 -13.88 -7.17
CA VAL A 451 -6.24 -15.26 -7.19
C VAL A 451 -7.24 -15.39 -8.35
N SER A 452 -7.05 -16.39 -9.20
CA SER A 452 -8.08 -16.83 -10.16
C SER A 452 -8.93 -17.91 -9.48
N LEU A 453 -10.23 -17.68 -9.33
CA LEU A 453 -11.17 -18.71 -8.90
C LEU A 453 -12.18 -18.98 -10.01
N GLN A 454 -12.39 -20.25 -10.30
CA GLN A 454 -13.37 -20.72 -11.25
C GLN A 454 -14.46 -21.50 -10.53
N ARG A 455 -15.72 -21.31 -10.94
CA ARG A 455 -16.82 -22.12 -10.41
C ARG A 455 -16.68 -23.57 -10.86
N GLU A 456 -16.83 -24.52 -9.93
CA GLU A 456 -16.92 -25.94 -10.24
C GLU A 456 -18.32 -26.24 -10.82
N ILE A 457 -18.37 -26.92 -11.97
CA ILE A 457 -19.61 -27.26 -12.69
C ILE A 457 -20.15 -28.59 -12.21
#